data_AF-A0A838S6U7-F1
#
_entry.id   AF-A0A838S6U7-F1
#
_cell.length_a   1.000
_cell.length_b   1.000
_cell.length_c   1.000
_cell.angle_alpha   90.00
_cell.angle_beta   90.00
_cell.angle_gamma   90.00
#
_symmetry.space_group_name_H-M   'P 1'
#
loop_
_entity.id
_entity.type
_entity.pdbx_description
1 polymer ?
#
loop_
_entity_poly.entity_id
_entity_poly.type
_entity_poly.pdbx_seq_one_letter_code
_entity_poly.pdbx_strand_id
1 'polypeptide(L)'
;METIEVAWVTGEGSPNSTGSRAAVHATDLGILWDAGDSGVLVAFGDSYGAGWCGHGAGPRHADWRCNVLARTPLTEPSEGLVLDSWVEDAPGHAAQVLPRDPDAREETVIPTAGIAVGGRQYLHAMSVRRWHGPGRWTTNYSALWSSTDGGRRWERTGVQWRNGPRRWWQRWRPDGSRFQMGALARDGEHVLLFGTPHGRFGAAHLARAPETDLHAWEYFDGGSWVPEPSAAQPVMP
;
A
#
# COMPACT_ATOMS: atom_id res chain seq x y z
N MET A 1 -8.22 21.31 19.47
CA MET A 1 -8.99 20.58 18.46
C MET A 1 -9.73 19.47 19.17
N GLU A 2 -11.04 19.47 19.09
CA GLU A 2 -11.87 18.35 19.55
C GLU A 2 -11.83 17.26 18.48
N THR A 3 -11.69 15.99 18.88
CA THR A 3 -11.74 14.85 17.97
C THR A 3 -13.04 14.11 18.23
N ILE A 4 -13.84 13.89 17.20
CA ILE A 4 -15.07 13.11 17.26
C ILE A 4 -14.93 11.87 16.40
N GLU A 5 -15.45 10.74 16.90
CA GLU A 5 -15.65 9.56 16.06
C GLU A 5 -16.86 9.81 15.16
N VAL A 6 -16.69 9.63 13.84
CA VAL A 6 -17.76 9.84 12.86
C VAL A 6 -18.49 8.53 12.58
N ALA A 7 -17.78 7.55 12.01
CA ALA A 7 -18.31 6.22 11.74
C ALA A 7 -17.17 5.24 11.45
N TRP A 8 -17.49 3.95 11.57
CA TRP A 8 -16.67 2.88 11.01
C TRP A 8 -16.68 2.97 9.48
N VAL A 9 -15.57 2.61 8.82
CA VAL A 9 -15.50 2.58 7.35
C VAL A 9 -15.97 1.22 6.81
N THR A 10 -15.49 0.12 7.40
CA THR A 10 -15.73 -1.25 6.93
C THR A 10 -16.49 -2.09 7.97
N GLY A 11 -17.07 -3.20 7.51
CA GLY A 11 -17.92 -4.11 8.27
C GLY A 11 -19.40 -3.94 7.94
N GLU A 12 -20.22 -4.92 8.32
CA GLU A 12 -21.67 -4.87 8.04
C GLU A 12 -22.38 -3.73 8.78
N GLY A 13 -21.89 -3.40 9.98
CA GLY A 13 -22.42 -2.29 10.78
C GLY A 13 -21.92 -0.90 10.38
N SER A 14 -21.05 -0.78 9.37
CA SER A 14 -20.63 0.53 8.87
C SER A 14 -21.70 1.13 7.95
N PRO A 15 -21.70 2.45 7.72
CA PRO A 15 -22.56 3.07 6.69
C PRO A 15 -22.36 2.49 5.28
N ASN A 16 -21.24 1.80 5.07
CA ASN A 16 -20.92 1.14 3.81
C ASN A 16 -21.41 -0.30 3.71
N SER A 17 -21.85 -0.93 4.80
CA SER A 17 -22.29 -2.34 4.87
C SER A 17 -21.41 -3.26 4.03
N THR A 18 -20.09 -3.18 4.23
CA THR A 18 -19.13 -3.79 3.29
C THR A 18 -19.17 -5.31 3.30
N GLY A 19 -19.77 -5.93 4.33
CA GLY A 19 -19.96 -7.38 4.38
C GLY A 19 -20.94 -7.85 3.32
N SER A 20 -22.12 -7.24 3.25
CA SER A 20 -23.15 -7.55 2.26
C SER A 20 -22.87 -6.95 0.88
N ARG A 21 -22.17 -5.82 0.80
CA ARG A 21 -21.87 -5.14 -0.49
C ARG A 21 -20.60 -5.61 -1.19
N ALA A 22 -19.64 -6.18 -0.46
CA ALA A 22 -18.32 -6.52 -1.02
C ALA A 22 -17.70 -7.80 -0.44
N ALA A 23 -18.44 -8.52 0.41
CA ALA A 23 -17.92 -9.64 1.21
C ALA A 23 -16.73 -9.22 2.11
N VAL A 24 -16.62 -7.95 2.51
CA VAL A 24 -15.52 -7.44 3.33
C VAL A 24 -16.03 -7.16 4.74
N HIS A 25 -15.64 -7.99 5.71
CA HIS A 25 -16.02 -7.87 7.11
C HIS A 25 -15.02 -7.04 7.91
N ALA A 26 -13.74 -7.09 7.53
CA ALA A 26 -12.66 -6.32 8.16
C ALA A 26 -11.52 -6.10 7.16
N THR A 27 -10.77 -5.02 7.35
CA THR A 27 -9.62 -4.64 6.53
C THR A 27 -8.45 -4.17 7.39
N ASP A 28 -7.24 -4.40 6.90
CA ASP A 28 -6.04 -3.66 7.30
C ASP A 28 -5.89 -2.39 6.47
N LEU A 29 -5.35 -1.33 7.08
CA LEU A 29 -5.09 -0.02 6.46
C LEU A 29 -6.31 0.62 5.75
N GLY A 30 -6.03 1.54 4.83
CA GLY A 30 -6.98 2.38 4.11
C GLY A 30 -6.22 3.54 3.48
N ILE A 31 -5.59 3.26 2.33
CA ILE A 31 -4.71 4.22 1.63
C ILE A 31 -5.53 4.95 0.58
N LEU A 32 -5.78 6.24 0.81
CA LEU A 32 -6.54 7.09 -0.11
C LEU A 32 -5.59 7.88 -1.01
N TRP A 33 -5.98 8.07 -2.28
CA TRP A 33 -5.37 9.07 -3.15
C TRP A 33 -6.37 9.59 -4.18
N ASP A 34 -6.16 10.83 -4.60
CA ASP A 34 -6.85 11.41 -5.74
C ASP A 34 -6.36 10.72 -7.02
N ALA A 35 -7.28 10.00 -7.66
CA ALA A 35 -7.05 9.22 -8.87
C ALA A 35 -7.44 9.99 -10.15
N GLY A 36 -7.67 11.31 -10.06
CA GLY A 36 -8.05 12.17 -11.18
C GLY A 36 -9.47 11.86 -11.66
N ASP A 37 -9.64 11.59 -12.95
CA ASP A 37 -10.95 11.25 -13.54
C ASP A 37 -11.59 9.98 -12.95
N SER A 38 -10.81 9.19 -12.23
CA SER A 38 -11.30 8.04 -11.48
C SER A 38 -11.91 8.45 -10.12
N GLY A 39 -11.88 9.71 -9.71
CA GLY A 39 -12.29 10.13 -8.36
C GLY A 39 -11.25 9.73 -7.32
N VAL A 40 -11.66 9.37 -6.10
CA VAL A 40 -10.74 8.95 -5.04
C VAL A 40 -10.73 7.43 -4.93
N LEU A 41 -9.54 6.84 -4.95
CA LEU A 41 -9.35 5.41 -4.75
C LEU A 41 -8.90 5.12 -3.31
N VAL A 42 -9.33 3.98 -2.78
CA VAL A 42 -8.98 3.51 -1.43
C VAL A 42 -8.46 2.08 -1.52
N ALA A 43 -7.16 1.90 -1.25
CA ALA A 43 -6.53 0.58 -1.19
C ALA A 43 -6.43 0.08 0.25
N PHE A 44 -6.97 -1.10 0.49
CA PHE A 44 -6.88 -1.80 1.76
C PHE A 44 -5.83 -2.91 1.69
N GLY A 45 -5.24 -3.26 2.83
CA GLY A 45 -4.38 -4.42 3.02
C GLY A 45 -5.19 -5.69 3.28
N ASP A 46 -4.68 -6.56 4.16
CA ASP A 46 -5.31 -7.81 4.54
C ASP A 46 -6.80 -7.63 4.85
N SER A 47 -7.65 -8.21 4.01
CA SER A 47 -9.10 -8.04 4.06
C SER A 47 -9.76 -9.41 4.18
N TYR A 48 -10.72 -9.52 5.10
CA TYR A 48 -11.35 -10.78 5.48
C TYR A 48 -12.85 -10.71 5.26
N GLY A 49 -13.42 -11.81 4.78
CA GLY A 49 -14.86 -12.00 4.62
C GLY A 49 -15.45 -12.95 5.66
N ALA A 50 -16.37 -13.81 5.21
CA ALA A 50 -17.04 -14.79 6.05
C ALA A 50 -16.05 -15.70 6.77
N GLY A 51 -16.24 -15.89 8.09
CA GLY A 51 -15.31 -16.63 8.95
C GLY A 51 -14.34 -15.76 9.74
N TRP A 52 -14.31 -14.43 9.51
CA TRP A 52 -13.58 -13.51 10.39
C TRP A 52 -14.22 -13.46 11.79
N CYS A 53 -13.38 -13.56 12.83
CA CYS A 53 -13.84 -13.77 14.21
C CYS A 53 -14.01 -12.49 15.04
N GLY A 54 -13.99 -11.31 14.42
CA GLY A 54 -14.30 -10.03 15.09
C GLY A 54 -13.10 -9.26 15.64
N HIS A 55 -11.88 -9.79 15.57
CA HIS A 55 -10.70 -9.13 16.13
C HIS A 55 -9.41 -9.52 15.42
N GLY A 56 -8.58 -8.51 15.13
CA GLY A 56 -7.25 -8.69 14.54
C GLY A 56 -7.26 -9.38 13.17
N ALA A 57 -6.12 -10.01 12.84
CA ALA A 57 -5.99 -10.82 11.64
C ALA A 57 -6.91 -12.05 11.73
N GLY A 58 -7.70 -12.28 10.68
CA GLY A 58 -8.55 -13.47 10.56
C GLY A 58 -7.79 -14.75 10.23
N PRO A 59 -8.43 -15.91 10.35
CA PRO A 59 -7.85 -17.15 9.86
C PRO A 59 -7.79 -17.15 8.33
N ARG A 60 -6.85 -17.92 7.75
CA ARG A 60 -6.68 -17.98 6.28
C ARG A 60 -7.93 -18.41 5.51
N HIS A 61 -8.81 -19.18 6.15
CA HIS A 61 -10.06 -19.65 5.55
C HIS A 61 -11.21 -18.64 5.64
N ALA A 62 -10.99 -17.47 6.26
CA ALA A 62 -11.99 -16.40 6.36
C ALA A 62 -12.05 -15.55 5.08
N ASP A 63 -11.99 -16.20 3.91
CA ASP A 63 -11.98 -15.53 2.62
C ASP A 63 -10.97 -14.36 2.56
N TRP A 64 -9.71 -14.68 2.89
CA TRP A 64 -8.66 -13.69 3.02
C TRP A 64 -8.12 -13.26 1.66
N ARG A 65 -8.24 -11.97 1.37
CA ARG A 65 -7.61 -11.26 0.24
C ARG A 65 -6.53 -10.35 0.79
N CYS A 66 -5.33 -10.39 0.18
CA CYS A 66 -4.16 -9.62 0.68
C CYS A 66 -4.35 -8.11 0.61
N ASN A 67 -5.24 -7.68 -0.29
CA ASN A 67 -5.58 -6.30 -0.56
C ASN A 67 -6.87 -6.29 -1.35
N VAL A 68 -7.61 -5.20 -1.25
CA VAL A 68 -8.81 -4.92 -2.06
C VAL A 68 -8.82 -3.43 -2.39
N LEU A 69 -9.53 -3.05 -3.46
CA LEU A 69 -9.62 -1.66 -3.90
C LEU A 69 -11.08 -1.21 -3.96
N ALA A 70 -11.38 -0.14 -3.25
CA ALA A 70 -12.65 0.56 -3.31
C ALA A 70 -12.47 1.94 -3.96
N ARG A 71 -13.58 2.52 -4.37
CA ARG A 71 -13.67 3.92 -4.81
C ARG A 71 -14.61 4.68 -3.87
N THR A 72 -14.28 5.95 -3.69
CA THR A 72 -15.13 6.90 -2.98
C THR A 72 -15.38 8.11 -3.88
N PRO A 73 -16.64 8.60 -3.93
CA PRO A 73 -16.98 9.82 -4.65
C PRO A 73 -16.67 11.06 -3.81
N LEU A 74 -16.37 10.88 -2.51
CA LEU A 74 -16.20 11.97 -1.56
C LEU A 74 -14.80 12.57 -1.64
N THR A 75 -14.77 13.89 -1.67
CA THR A 75 -13.58 14.69 -1.35
C THR A 75 -13.59 15.17 0.11
N GLU A 76 -14.75 15.14 0.78
CA GLU A 76 -14.93 15.62 2.16
C GLU A 76 -15.42 14.48 3.08
N PRO A 77 -14.60 14.02 4.04
CA PRO A 77 -14.91 12.87 4.89
C PRO A 77 -15.65 13.21 6.19
N SER A 78 -16.07 14.47 6.41
CA SER A 78 -16.66 14.92 7.68
C SER A 78 -17.96 14.19 8.10
N GLU A 79 -18.68 13.58 7.16
CA GLU A 79 -19.87 12.74 7.43
C GLU A 79 -19.59 11.23 7.36
N GLY A 80 -18.31 10.85 7.22
CA GLY A 80 -17.86 9.47 7.10
C GLY A 80 -17.41 9.14 5.68
N LEU A 81 -16.46 8.22 5.57
CA LEU A 81 -15.92 7.79 4.28
C LEU A 81 -16.89 6.80 3.60
N VAL A 82 -17.67 7.27 2.64
CA VAL A 82 -18.55 6.44 1.80
C VAL A 82 -17.76 5.74 0.70
N LEU A 83 -17.93 4.44 0.56
CA LEU A 83 -17.37 3.60 -0.50
C LEU A 83 -18.47 3.29 -1.52
N ASP A 84 -18.34 3.80 -2.74
CA ASP A 84 -19.36 3.67 -3.78
C ASP A 84 -19.32 2.31 -4.48
N SER A 85 -18.13 1.81 -4.76
CA SER A 85 -17.86 0.68 -5.62
C SER A 85 -16.54 0.02 -5.28
N TRP A 86 -16.40 -1.23 -5.73
CA TRP A 86 -15.23 -2.06 -5.51
C TRP A 86 -14.74 -2.60 -6.85
N VAL A 87 -13.44 -2.91 -6.93
CA VAL A 87 -12.98 -3.84 -7.96
C VAL A 87 -13.45 -5.23 -7.53
N GLU A 88 -14.26 -5.88 -8.36
CA GLU A 88 -14.93 -7.15 -8.03
C GLU A 88 -14.48 -8.29 -8.96
N ASP A 89 -14.41 -9.51 -8.42
CA ASP A 89 -14.19 -10.74 -9.19
C ASP A 89 -15.49 -11.55 -9.39
N ALA A 90 -16.50 -11.29 -8.56
CA ALA A 90 -17.87 -11.70 -8.69
C ALA A 90 -18.80 -10.62 -8.11
N PRO A 91 -20.08 -10.55 -8.53
CA PRO A 91 -21.01 -9.54 -8.02
C PRO A 91 -21.07 -9.51 -6.49
N GLY A 92 -20.77 -8.36 -5.90
CA GLY A 92 -20.77 -8.16 -4.45
C GLY A 92 -19.60 -8.80 -3.70
N HIS A 93 -18.53 -9.17 -4.41
CA HIS A 93 -17.31 -9.73 -3.83
C HIS A 93 -16.08 -8.96 -4.34
N ALA A 94 -15.42 -8.22 -3.44
CA ALA A 94 -14.22 -7.47 -3.80
C ALA A 94 -13.06 -8.40 -4.18
N ALA A 95 -12.41 -8.10 -5.30
CA ALA A 95 -11.27 -8.84 -5.81
C ALA A 95 -9.97 -8.48 -5.09
N GLN A 96 -9.05 -9.45 -5.00
CA GLN A 96 -7.66 -9.14 -4.72
C GLN A 96 -6.98 -8.53 -5.96
N VAL A 97 -6.53 -7.27 -5.86
CA VAL A 97 -6.04 -6.51 -7.03
C VAL A 97 -4.54 -6.65 -7.28
N LEU A 98 -3.73 -6.84 -6.23
CA LEU A 98 -2.31 -7.17 -6.34
C LEU A 98 -2.12 -8.65 -6.00
N PRO A 99 -1.68 -9.49 -6.96
CA PRO A 99 -1.43 -10.90 -6.70
C PRO A 99 -0.17 -11.08 -5.86
N ARG A 100 -0.12 -12.20 -5.15
CA ARG A 100 1.10 -12.62 -4.47
C ARG A 100 2.22 -12.90 -5.47
N ASP A 101 3.46 -12.74 -5.03
CA ASP A 101 4.63 -13.18 -5.77
C ASP A 101 4.75 -14.72 -5.74
N PRO A 102 4.59 -15.41 -6.88
CA PRO A 102 4.72 -16.87 -6.92
C PRO A 102 6.16 -17.35 -6.66
N ASP A 103 7.16 -16.48 -6.85
CA ASP A 103 8.58 -16.81 -6.72
C ASP A 103 9.16 -16.44 -5.35
N ALA A 104 8.36 -15.84 -4.46
CA ALA A 104 8.78 -15.47 -3.12
C ALA A 104 7.96 -16.19 -2.05
N ARG A 105 8.58 -16.45 -0.91
CA ARG A 105 7.84 -16.80 0.30
C ARG A 105 7.12 -15.56 0.80
N GLU A 106 5.89 -15.36 0.36
CA GLU A 106 5.09 -14.18 0.64
C GLU A 106 3.85 -14.55 1.45
N GLU A 107 3.77 -13.97 2.65
CA GLU A 107 2.65 -14.08 3.58
C GLU A 107 1.51 -13.14 3.20
N THR A 108 1.77 -11.98 2.62
CA THR A 108 0.76 -11.09 2.04
C THR A 108 1.44 -9.97 1.24
N VAL A 109 0.68 -9.27 0.40
CA VAL A 109 1.09 -8.06 -0.33
C VAL A 109 0.14 -6.91 0.02
N ILE A 110 0.67 -5.89 0.70
CA ILE A 110 -0.13 -4.81 1.31
C ILE A 110 0.26 -3.46 0.68
N PRO A 111 -0.68 -2.74 0.04
CA PRO A 111 -0.51 -1.35 -0.37
C PRO A 111 -0.23 -0.45 0.84
N THR A 112 0.73 0.45 0.71
CA THR A 112 1.05 1.43 1.78
C THR A 112 0.97 2.87 1.31
N ALA A 113 1.04 3.14 0.00
CA ALA A 113 0.83 4.46 -0.59
C ALA A 113 0.24 4.35 -1.98
N GLY A 114 -0.53 5.36 -2.39
CA GLY A 114 -1.07 5.51 -3.74
C GLY A 114 -0.88 6.92 -4.27
N ILE A 115 -0.74 7.05 -5.58
CA ILE A 115 -0.65 8.35 -6.27
C ILE A 115 -1.08 8.20 -7.74
N ALA A 116 -1.73 9.21 -8.30
CA ALA A 116 -1.89 9.33 -9.75
C ALA A 116 -0.73 10.15 -10.33
N VAL A 117 -0.20 9.79 -11.50
CA VAL A 117 0.79 10.59 -12.26
C VAL A 117 0.52 10.39 -13.75
N GLY A 118 0.39 11.47 -14.51
CA GLY A 118 0.16 11.40 -15.97
C GLY A 118 -1.06 10.57 -16.37
N GLY A 119 -2.14 10.58 -15.58
CA GLY A 119 -3.35 9.76 -15.81
C GLY A 119 -3.20 8.27 -15.46
N ARG A 120 -2.02 7.82 -15.02
CA ARG A 120 -1.77 6.46 -14.55
C ARG A 120 -1.79 6.41 -13.02
N GLN A 121 -2.34 5.35 -12.47
CA GLN A 121 -2.37 5.10 -11.02
C GLN A 121 -1.14 4.31 -10.62
N TYR A 122 -0.58 4.61 -9.45
CA TYR A 122 0.56 3.90 -8.88
C TYR A 122 0.29 3.52 -7.44
N LEU A 123 0.73 2.31 -7.06
CA LEU A 123 0.70 1.82 -5.69
C LEU A 123 2.10 1.40 -5.26
N HIS A 124 2.54 1.91 -4.11
CA HIS A 124 3.66 1.31 -3.39
C HIS A 124 3.09 0.21 -2.49
N ALA A 125 3.56 -1.03 -2.66
CA ALA A 125 3.10 -2.18 -1.89
C ALA A 125 4.25 -2.98 -1.30
N MET A 126 4.10 -3.42 -0.06
CA MET A 126 5.07 -4.27 0.63
C MET A 126 4.76 -5.74 0.44
N SER A 127 5.78 -6.53 0.12
CA SER A 127 5.77 -7.99 0.15
C SER A 127 6.13 -8.45 1.56
N VAL A 128 5.14 -8.83 2.37
CA VAL A 128 5.38 -9.34 3.73
C VAL A 128 5.81 -10.80 3.63
N ARG A 129 6.97 -11.15 4.19
CA ARG A 129 7.49 -12.53 4.21
C ARG A 129 6.94 -13.35 5.37
N ARG A 130 6.76 -12.70 6.53
CA ARG A 130 6.35 -13.34 7.78
C ARG A 130 5.93 -12.29 8.81
N TRP A 131 4.82 -12.55 9.50
CA TRP A 131 4.42 -11.88 10.73
C TRP A 131 5.17 -12.43 11.95
N HIS A 132 5.58 -11.54 12.86
CA HIS A 132 6.16 -11.89 14.16
C HIS A 132 5.18 -11.49 15.28
N GLY A 133 5.68 -11.10 16.45
CA GLY A 133 4.85 -10.52 17.51
C GLY A 133 4.19 -9.19 17.10
N PRO A 134 3.30 -8.64 17.94
CA PRO A 134 2.54 -7.43 17.63
C PRO A 134 3.42 -6.29 17.08
N GLY A 135 2.99 -5.72 15.95
CA GLY A 135 3.69 -4.63 15.27
C GLY A 135 5.02 -5.02 14.58
N ARG A 136 5.42 -6.29 14.59
CA ARG A 136 6.68 -6.77 14.01
C ARG A 136 6.43 -7.73 12.86
N TRP A 137 7.04 -7.47 11.72
CA TRP A 137 7.04 -8.35 10.55
C TRP A 137 8.35 -8.19 9.78
N THR A 138 8.62 -9.09 8.85
CA THR A 138 9.73 -8.94 7.91
C THR A 138 9.17 -8.96 6.50
N THR A 139 9.60 -8.03 5.66
CA THR A 139 9.27 -7.98 4.24
C THR A 139 10.34 -8.68 3.40
N ASN A 140 9.97 -9.17 2.22
CA ASN A 140 10.94 -9.54 1.17
C ASN A 140 11.45 -8.28 0.46
N TYR A 141 10.54 -7.35 0.19
CA TYR A 141 10.76 -6.09 -0.52
C TYR A 141 9.50 -5.22 -0.43
N SER A 142 9.57 -4.00 -0.93
CA SER A 142 8.43 -3.25 -1.45
C SER A 142 8.60 -2.98 -2.95
N ALA A 143 7.51 -2.73 -3.65
CA ALA A 143 7.53 -2.52 -5.10
C ALA A 143 6.49 -1.48 -5.52
N LEU A 144 6.76 -0.84 -6.66
CA LEU A 144 5.80 0.02 -7.34
C LEU A 144 4.99 -0.80 -8.35
N TRP A 145 3.68 -0.62 -8.29
CA TRP A 145 2.70 -1.17 -9.21
C TRP A 145 2.04 -0.02 -9.96
N SER A 146 1.57 -0.28 -11.17
CA SER A 146 0.86 0.71 -11.96
C SER A 146 -0.43 0.16 -12.56
N SER A 147 -1.42 1.02 -12.73
CA SER A 147 -2.69 0.74 -13.40
C SER A 147 -3.02 1.85 -14.39
N THR A 148 -3.43 1.48 -15.60
CA THR A 148 -3.83 2.39 -16.68
C THR A 148 -5.34 2.43 -16.92
N ASP A 149 -6.11 1.64 -16.17
CA ASP A 149 -7.56 1.44 -16.37
C ASP A 149 -8.38 1.85 -15.13
N GLY A 150 -7.92 2.88 -14.43
CA GLY A 150 -8.61 3.44 -13.26
C GLY A 150 -8.54 2.56 -12.01
N GLY A 151 -7.51 1.71 -11.91
CA GLY A 151 -7.26 0.83 -10.76
C GLY A 151 -7.87 -0.57 -10.89
N ARG A 152 -8.43 -0.95 -12.04
CA ARG A 152 -9.08 -2.26 -12.22
C ARG A 152 -8.07 -3.39 -12.40
N ARG A 153 -6.95 -3.12 -13.06
CA ARG A 153 -5.84 -4.07 -13.26
C ARG A 153 -4.52 -3.42 -12.92
N TRP A 154 -3.63 -4.21 -12.33
CA TRP A 154 -2.34 -3.75 -11.83
C TRP A 154 -1.19 -4.62 -12.33
N GLU A 155 -0.10 -3.95 -12.69
CA GLU A 155 1.13 -4.59 -13.15
C GLU A 155 2.32 -4.05 -12.36
N ARG A 156 3.33 -4.89 -12.13
CA ARG A 156 4.60 -4.43 -11.53
C ARG A 156 5.30 -3.53 -12.52
N THR A 157 5.80 -2.38 -12.05
CA THR A 157 6.66 -1.53 -12.88
C THR A 157 8.06 -2.12 -13.03
N GLY A 158 8.48 -2.99 -12.10
CA GLY A 158 9.85 -3.48 -11.99
C GLY A 158 10.71 -2.67 -11.01
N VAL A 159 10.21 -1.51 -10.53
CA VAL A 159 10.83 -0.77 -9.42
C VAL A 159 10.56 -1.49 -8.10
N GLN A 160 11.63 -1.76 -7.36
CA GLN A 160 11.59 -2.58 -6.16
C GLN A 160 12.67 -2.15 -5.16
N TRP A 161 12.32 -2.02 -3.89
CA TRP A 161 13.25 -1.80 -2.79
C TRP A 161 13.36 -3.08 -1.97
N ARG A 162 14.48 -3.79 -2.10
CA ARG A 162 14.64 -5.12 -1.49
C ARG A 162 15.07 -5.04 -0.04
N ASN A 163 14.49 -5.94 0.75
CA ASN A 163 14.84 -6.12 2.15
C ASN A 163 15.79 -7.33 2.26
N GLY A 164 17.05 -7.09 1.89
CA GLY A 164 18.11 -8.09 1.91
C GLY A 164 18.36 -8.75 0.54
N PRO A 165 19.37 -9.64 0.47
CA PRO A 165 19.91 -10.12 -0.79
C PRO A 165 19.01 -11.14 -1.49
N ARG A 166 19.03 -11.17 -2.84
CA ARG A 166 18.34 -12.20 -3.64
C ARG A 166 18.86 -13.61 -3.36
N ARG A 167 20.13 -13.75 -2.95
CA ARG A 167 20.81 -15.02 -2.69
C ARG A 167 21.69 -14.92 -1.45
N TRP A 168 21.90 -16.03 -0.75
CA TRP A 168 22.66 -16.05 0.52
C TRP A 168 24.11 -15.55 0.41
N TRP A 169 24.71 -15.58 -0.79
CA TRP A 169 26.06 -15.07 -1.04
C TRP A 169 26.13 -13.58 -1.44
N GLN A 170 25.00 -12.94 -1.77
CA GLN A 170 24.94 -11.50 -2.08
C GLN A 170 24.82 -10.65 -0.79
N ARG A 171 25.39 -11.14 0.32
CA ARG A 171 25.12 -10.75 1.71
C ARG A 171 25.48 -9.29 2.09
N TRP A 172 25.89 -8.48 1.13
CA TRP A 172 26.29 -7.11 1.34
C TRP A 172 25.57 -6.22 0.34
N ARG A 173 24.37 -5.77 0.71
CA ARG A 173 23.69 -4.48 0.42
C ARG A 173 22.17 -4.71 0.56
N PRO A 174 21.57 -4.53 1.75
CA PRO A 174 20.12 -4.38 1.87
C PRO A 174 19.73 -3.06 1.19
N ASP A 175 19.50 -3.12 -0.12
CA ASP A 175 19.41 -2.04 -1.09
C ASP A 175 17.99 -1.44 -1.19
N GLY A 176 17.33 -1.29 -0.05
CA GLY A 176 15.96 -0.80 -0.02
C GLY A 176 15.23 -0.95 1.30
N SER A 177 15.90 -1.48 2.34
CA SER A 177 15.27 -1.75 3.64
C SER A 177 14.70 -0.51 4.33
N ARG A 178 15.02 0.70 3.87
CA ARG A 178 14.49 1.99 4.35
C ARG A 178 13.18 2.43 3.69
N PHE A 179 12.72 1.72 2.67
CA PHE A 179 11.57 2.09 1.85
C PHE A 179 10.54 0.97 1.81
N GLN A 180 10.39 0.19 2.89
CA GLN A 180 9.50 -0.96 2.93
C GLN A 180 8.04 -0.57 3.16
N MET A 181 7.80 0.49 3.92
CA MET A 181 6.53 1.20 3.92
C MET A 181 6.75 2.60 3.39
N GLY A 182 5.78 3.12 2.65
CA GLY A 182 5.90 4.38 1.93
C GLY A 182 4.73 5.32 2.19
N ALA A 183 4.97 6.62 1.98
CA ALA A 183 3.99 7.63 1.64
C ALA A 183 4.46 8.34 0.36
N LEU A 184 3.57 8.49 -0.61
CA LEU A 184 3.86 9.14 -1.89
C LEU A 184 3.26 10.54 -1.92
N ALA A 185 4.00 11.50 -2.47
CA ALA A 185 3.54 12.88 -2.64
C ALA A 185 4.10 13.46 -3.93
N ARG A 186 3.50 14.53 -4.45
CA ARG A 186 4.08 15.32 -5.53
C ARG A 186 4.75 16.56 -4.97
N ASP A 187 5.88 16.93 -5.56
CA ASP A 187 6.56 18.19 -5.31
C ASP A 187 7.19 18.71 -6.61
N GLY A 188 6.62 19.77 -7.18
CA GLY A 188 7.01 20.29 -8.48
C GLY A 188 6.94 19.23 -9.58
N GLU A 189 8.07 18.96 -10.24
CA GLU A 189 8.20 17.98 -11.32
C GLU A 189 8.56 16.56 -10.81
N HIS A 190 8.51 16.33 -9.50
CA HIS A 190 8.92 15.07 -8.88
C HIS A 190 7.80 14.41 -8.08
N VAL A 191 7.82 13.08 -8.07
CA VAL A 191 7.18 12.27 -7.04
C VAL A 191 8.18 12.03 -5.92
N LEU A 192 7.77 12.30 -4.68
CA LEU A 192 8.50 11.97 -3.47
C LEU A 192 8.00 10.64 -2.89
N LEU A 193 8.92 9.87 -2.33
CA LEU A 193 8.63 8.71 -1.49
C LEU A 193 9.29 8.90 -0.13
N PHE A 194 8.45 9.09 0.90
CA PHE A 194 8.88 8.99 2.29
C PHE A 194 8.82 7.52 2.69
N GLY A 195 9.98 6.92 2.92
CA GLY A 195 10.12 5.50 3.25
C GLY A 195 10.46 5.25 4.71
N THR A 196 9.96 4.15 5.25
CA THR A 196 10.45 3.59 6.52
C THR A 196 10.83 2.10 6.37
N PRO A 197 11.62 1.55 7.32
CA PRO A 197 11.77 0.11 7.43
C PRO A 197 10.47 -0.62 7.71
N HIS A 198 10.48 -1.94 7.48
CA HIS A 198 9.33 -2.78 7.85
C HIS A 198 9.02 -2.61 9.35
N GLY A 199 7.75 -2.67 9.72
CA GLY A 199 7.34 -2.39 11.10
C GLY A 199 7.29 -0.90 11.45
N ARG A 200 7.73 0.00 10.56
CA ARG A 200 8.00 1.42 10.86
C ARG A 200 9.03 1.57 11.99
N PHE A 201 9.90 0.58 12.18
CA PHE A 201 10.95 0.61 13.20
C PHE A 201 12.18 1.35 12.68
N GLY A 202 12.18 2.65 12.87
CA GLY A 202 13.30 3.53 12.53
C GLY A 202 12.83 4.77 11.78
N ALA A 203 13.80 5.63 11.50
CA ALA A 203 13.58 6.92 10.86
C ALA A 203 12.92 6.82 9.48
N ALA A 204 12.22 7.88 9.09
CA ALA A 204 11.80 8.09 7.72
C ALA A 204 12.97 8.59 6.87
N HIS A 205 13.01 8.15 5.61
CA HIS A 205 14.01 8.51 4.61
C HIS A 205 13.30 9.03 3.37
N LEU A 206 13.99 9.81 2.55
CA LEU A 206 13.40 10.46 1.38
C LEU A 206 14.03 9.96 0.09
N ALA A 207 13.18 9.63 -0.87
CA ALA A 207 13.53 9.41 -2.26
C ALA A 207 12.66 10.28 -3.16
N ARG A 208 13.11 10.54 -4.39
CA ARG A 208 12.31 11.21 -5.42
C ARG A 208 12.54 10.58 -6.78
N ALA A 209 11.59 10.71 -7.69
CA ALA A 209 11.77 10.43 -9.10
C ALA A 209 11.08 11.53 -9.92
N PRO A 210 11.58 11.88 -11.12
CA PRO A 210 10.84 12.76 -12.03
C PRO A 210 9.46 12.17 -12.33
N GLU A 211 8.41 12.99 -12.38
CA GLU A 211 7.05 12.52 -12.75
C GLU A 211 7.01 11.86 -14.14
N THR A 212 7.93 12.25 -15.02
CA THR A 212 8.08 11.69 -16.38
C THR A 212 8.74 10.31 -16.40
N ASP A 213 9.45 9.91 -15.35
CA ASP A 213 10.13 8.62 -15.26
C ASP A 213 10.24 8.12 -13.81
N LEU A 214 9.23 7.37 -13.36
CA LEU A 214 9.22 6.73 -12.05
C LEU A 214 10.17 5.51 -11.94
N HIS A 215 11.05 5.27 -12.92
CA HIS A 215 12.16 4.33 -12.78
C HIS A 215 13.46 5.01 -12.32
N ALA A 216 13.55 6.34 -12.44
CA ALA A 216 14.74 7.13 -12.13
C ALA A 216 14.72 7.67 -10.69
N TRP A 217 14.64 6.77 -9.69
CA TRP A 217 14.66 7.18 -8.29
C TRP A 217 16.05 7.63 -7.82
N GLU A 218 16.09 8.78 -7.18
CA GLU A 218 17.23 9.29 -6.42
C GLU A 218 16.88 9.36 -4.93
N TYR A 219 17.88 9.32 -4.07
CA TYR A 219 17.76 9.19 -2.63
C TYR A 219 18.50 10.33 -1.94
N PHE A 220 17.88 10.93 -0.93
CA PHE A 220 18.47 12.06 -0.22
C PHE A 220 19.50 11.58 0.81
N ASP A 221 20.77 11.91 0.62
CA ASP A 221 21.88 11.49 1.48
C ASP A 221 22.17 12.45 2.65
N GLY A 222 21.31 13.45 2.85
CA GLY A 222 21.48 14.51 3.85
C GLY A 222 22.04 15.82 3.28
N GLY A 223 22.58 15.82 2.06
CA GLY A 223 23.03 17.04 1.38
C GLY A 223 22.78 17.07 -0.13
N SER A 224 22.60 15.93 -0.77
CA SER A 224 22.42 15.77 -2.21
C SER A 224 21.51 14.59 -2.55
N TRP A 225 21.12 14.50 -3.82
CA TRP A 225 20.37 13.38 -4.37
C TRP A 225 21.34 12.42 -5.07
N VAL A 226 21.29 11.14 -4.71
CA VAL A 226 22.20 10.11 -5.22
C VAL A 226 21.42 8.86 -5.67
N PRO A 227 21.94 8.06 -6.61
CA PRO A 227 21.20 6.90 -7.13
C PRO A 227 21.14 5.71 -6.15
N GLU A 228 21.98 5.68 -5.11
CA GLU A 228 22.05 4.55 -4.17
C GLU A 228 21.00 4.62 -3.04
N PRO A 229 20.04 3.67 -2.95
CA PRO A 229 19.06 3.64 -1.86
C PRO A 229 19.69 3.51 -0.46
N SER A 230 20.84 2.83 -0.39
CA SER A 230 21.61 2.64 0.84
C SER A 230 22.34 3.90 1.32
N ALA A 231 22.39 4.97 0.53
CA ALA A 231 22.93 6.25 0.96
C ALA A 231 21.90 7.13 1.68
N ALA A 232 20.60 6.84 1.52
CA ALA A 232 19.52 7.65 2.08
C ALA A 232 19.70 7.87 3.59
N GLN A 233 19.70 9.14 4.03
CA GLN A 233 19.79 9.51 5.44
C GLN A 233 18.41 9.80 6.05
N PRO A 234 18.26 9.68 7.38
CA PRO A 234 17.08 10.09 8.10
C PRO A 234 16.67 11.53 7.81
N VAL A 235 15.39 11.76 7.50
CA VAL A 235 14.78 13.10 7.40
C VAL A 235 13.77 13.38 8.52
N MET A 236 13.30 12.33 9.20
CA MET A 236 12.40 12.39 10.34
C MET A 236 12.71 11.22 11.29
N PRO A 237 12.76 11.43 12.62
CA PRO A 237 13.05 10.38 13.59
C PRO A 237 11.98 9.29 13.64
#